data_AF-A0A061J1T7-F1
#
_entry.id   AF-A0A061J1T7-F1
#
_cell.length_a   1.000
_cell.length_b   1.000
_cell.length_c   1.000
_cell.angle_alpha   90.00
_cell.angle_beta   90.00
_cell.angle_gamma   90.00
#
_symmetry.space_group_name_H-M   'P 1'
#
loop_
_entity.id
_entity.type
_entity.pdbx_description
1 polymer ?
#
loop_
_entity_poly.entity_id
_entity_poly.type
_entity_poly.pdbx_seq_one_letter_code
_entity_poly.pdbx_strand_id
1 'polypeptide(L)'
;MEVTFTVSPDERQHVEYLADLFAVIVAIEKLEKAMLRDLITQEQYDATIRRLLEKYKSSVSYLEQGRNPYYTTIDSFWENYGSKCPAARARIQLGLSDKNQQQKDGHTNTTLVLECGQYFITLMDSLKLQQTAVDQLYTLLADLIQGLKRLGAFDQDFFHRLLVWKEKLDTMKASDELNERDTREFAFVLECGYQAFYAYLSDISTTKTRS
;
A
#
# COMPACT_ATOMS: atom_id res chain seq x y z
N MET A 1 -4.99 -43.57 -36.44
CA MET A 1 -4.85 -44.07 -35.06
C MET A 1 -5.15 -42.90 -34.14
N GLU A 2 -6.31 -42.90 -33.49
CA GLU A 2 -6.58 -41.96 -32.41
C GLU A 2 -5.81 -42.45 -31.19
N VAL A 3 -4.81 -41.68 -30.77
CA VAL A 3 -4.00 -42.02 -29.59
C VAL A 3 -4.85 -41.68 -28.37
N THR A 4 -5.55 -42.68 -27.82
CA THR A 4 -6.26 -42.53 -26.56
C THR A 4 -5.25 -42.44 -25.42
N PHE A 5 -4.85 -41.22 -25.06
CA PHE A 5 -4.04 -40.98 -23.87
C PHE A 5 -4.88 -41.26 -22.62
N THR A 6 -4.61 -42.36 -21.93
CA THR A 6 -5.13 -42.61 -20.58
C THR A 6 -4.32 -41.78 -19.58
N VAL A 7 -4.48 -40.45 -19.65
CA VAL A 7 -3.89 -39.52 -18.68
C VAL A 7 -4.49 -39.81 -17.31
N SER A 8 -3.63 -39.98 -16.30
CA SER A 8 -4.07 -40.19 -14.92
C SER A 8 -4.87 -38.98 -14.42
N PRO A 9 -5.82 -39.14 -13.47
CA PRO A 9 -6.64 -38.01 -13.00
C PRO A 9 -5.79 -36.85 -12.43
N ASP A 10 -4.65 -37.17 -11.83
CA ASP A 10 -3.70 -36.19 -11.28
C ASP A 10 -2.99 -35.38 -12.38
N GLU A 11 -2.51 -36.06 -13.43
CA GLU A 11 -1.91 -35.40 -14.59
C GLU A 11 -2.91 -34.52 -15.35
N ARG A 12 -4.19 -34.93 -15.44
CA ARG A 12 -5.24 -34.10 -16.05
C ARG A 12 -5.45 -32.81 -15.28
N GLN A 13 -5.61 -32.92 -13.96
CA GLN A 13 -5.80 -31.76 -13.08
C GLN A 13 -4.60 -30.81 -13.17
N HIS A 14 -3.38 -31.34 -13.27
CA HIS A 14 -2.17 -30.53 -13.46
C HIS A 14 -2.15 -29.79 -14.80
N VAL A 15 -2.50 -30.46 -15.90
CA VAL A 15 -2.59 -29.84 -17.22
C VAL A 15 -3.65 -28.75 -17.24
N GLU A 16 -4.77 -28.93 -16.54
CA GLU A 16 -5.80 -27.90 -16.37
C GLU A 16 -5.24 -26.68 -15.62
N TYR A 17 -4.48 -26.86 -14.54
CA TYR A 17 -3.85 -25.73 -13.84
C TYR A 17 -2.82 -24.98 -14.68
N LEU A 18 -2.02 -25.69 -15.48
CA LEU A 18 -1.08 -25.06 -16.40
C LEU A 18 -1.81 -24.30 -17.53
N ALA A 19 -2.92 -24.84 -18.03
CA ALA A 19 -3.77 -24.19 -19.01
C ALA A 19 -4.40 -22.91 -18.43
N ASP A 20 -4.86 -22.94 -17.18
CA ASP A 20 -5.37 -21.77 -16.47
C ASP A 20 -4.29 -20.70 -16.29
N LEU A 21 -3.07 -21.08 -15.88
CA LEU A 21 -1.95 -20.14 -15.76
C LEU A 21 -1.64 -19.47 -17.11
N PHE A 22 -1.59 -20.26 -18.19
CA PHE A 22 -1.38 -19.75 -19.54
C PHE A 22 -2.49 -18.79 -19.97
N ALA A 23 -3.75 -19.15 -19.69
CA ALA A 23 -4.90 -18.31 -20.00
C ALA A 23 -4.84 -16.95 -19.28
N VAL A 24 -4.41 -16.93 -18.01
CA VAL A 24 -4.23 -15.69 -17.23
C VAL A 24 -3.13 -14.81 -17.85
N ILE A 25 -1.99 -15.38 -18.24
CA ILE A 25 -0.89 -14.62 -18.86
C ILE A 25 -1.33 -14.00 -20.19
N VAL A 26 -2.02 -14.77 -21.03
CA VAL A 26 -2.54 -14.28 -22.31
C VAL A 26 -3.58 -13.19 -22.09
N ALA A 27 -4.45 -13.33 -21.08
CA ALA A 27 -5.42 -12.30 -20.73
C ALA A 27 -4.74 -10.99 -20.32
N ILE A 28 -3.67 -11.03 -19.52
CA ILE A 28 -2.87 -9.86 -19.15
C ILE A 28 -2.28 -9.20 -20.40
N GLU A 29 -1.64 -9.98 -21.30
CA GLU A 29 -1.06 -9.45 -22.55
C GLU A 29 -2.10 -8.74 -23.43
N LYS A 30 -3.31 -9.30 -23.52
CA LYS A 30 -4.41 -8.68 -24.28
C LYS A 30 -4.95 -7.44 -23.59
N LEU A 31 -5.01 -7.43 -22.27
CA LEU A 31 -5.43 -6.28 -21.48
C LEU A 31 -4.46 -5.10 -21.67
N GLU A 32 -3.15 -5.35 -21.62
CA GLU A 32 -2.10 -4.35 -21.91
C GLU A 32 -2.26 -3.76 -23.32
N LYS A 33 -2.47 -4.61 -24.33
CA LYS A 33 -2.69 -4.17 -25.71
C LYS A 33 -4.00 -3.40 -25.90
N ALA A 34 -5.04 -3.74 -25.13
CA ALA A 34 -6.30 -3.02 -25.16
C ALA A 34 -6.17 -1.63 -24.55
N MET A 35 -5.41 -1.50 -23.45
CA MET A 35 -5.08 -0.22 -22.85
C MET A 35 -4.27 0.66 -23.80
N LEU A 36 -3.22 0.12 -24.43
CA LEU A 36 -2.42 0.86 -25.42
C LEU A 36 -3.21 1.34 -26.65
N ARG A 37 -4.35 0.70 -26.93
CA ARG A 37 -5.26 1.05 -28.02
C ARG A 37 -6.44 1.91 -27.56
N ASP A 38 -6.44 2.35 -26.31
CA ASP A 38 -7.49 3.16 -25.69
C ASP A 38 -8.89 2.51 -25.77
N LEU A 39 -8.95 1.16 -25.76
CA LEU A 39 -10.21 0.41 -25.86
C LEU A 39 -10.94 0.28 -24.52
N ILE A 40 -10.26 0.60 -23.41
CA ILE A 40 -10.75 0.45 -22.04
C ILE A 40 -10.38 1.67 -21.21
N THR A 41 -11.22 2.04 -20.26
CA THR A 41 -10.95 3.14 -19.31
C THR A 41 -9.91 2.72 -18.27
N GLN A 42 -9.12 3.67 -17.79
CA GLN A 42 -8.09 3.46 -16.76
C GLN A 42 -8.62 2.72 -15.52
N GLU A 43 -9.80 3.09 -15.03
CA GLU A 43 -10.41 2.46 -13.84
C GLU A 43 -10.72 0.96 -14.05
N GLN A 44 -11.23 0.61 -15.24
CA GLN A 44 -11.55 -0.77 -15.61
C GLN A 44 -10.28 -1.59 -15.81
N TYR A 45 -9.24 -0.99 -16.41
CA TYR A 45 -7.92 -1.59 -16.53
C TYR A 45 -7.34 -1.91 -15.16
N ASP A 46 -7.30 -0.94 -14.24
CA ASP A 46 -6.71 -1.10 -12.91
C ASP A 46 -7.46 -2.15 -12.07
N ALA A 47 -8.78 -2.19 -12.14
CA ALA A 47 -9.55 -3.24 -11.47
C ALA A 47 -9.27 -4.64 -12.05
N THR A 48 -9.19 -4.75 -13.38
CA THR A 48 -9.04 -6.03 -14.07
C THR A 48 -7.61 -6.59 -13.94
N ILE A 49 -6.58 -5.74 -14.08
CA ILE A 49 -5.19 -6.15 -13.98
C ILE A 49 -4.85 -6.64 -12.57
N ARG A 50 -5.36 -5.97 -11.52
CA ARG A 50 -5.19 -6.41 -10.13
C ARG A 50 -5.74 -7.81 -9.89
N ARG A 51 -6.98 -8.05 -10.30
CA ARG A 51 -7.62 -9.37 -10.18
C ARG A 51 -6.86 -10.46 -10.94
N LEU A 52 -6.34 -10.15 -12.13
CA LEU A 52 -5.54 -11.10 -12.92
C LEU A 52 -4.18 -11.41 -12.28
N LEU A 53 -3.52 -10.40 -11.69
CA LEU A 53 -2.25 -10.59 -10.97
C LEU A 53 -2.43 -11.41 -9.69
N GLU A 54 -3.52 -11.23 -8.95
CA GLU A 54 -3.83 -12.05 -7.77
C GLU A 54 -4.08 -13.51 -8.15
N LYS A 55 -4.84 -13.74 -9.24
CA LYS A 55 -5.04 -15.10 -9.79
C LYS A 55 -3.71 -15.73 -10.20
N TYR A 56 -2.87 -15.00 -10.93
CA TYR A 56 -1.54 -15.46 -11.32
C TYR A 56 -0.70 -15.87 -10.09
N LYS A 57 -0.66 -15.03 -9.04
CA LYS A 57 0.06 -15.33 -7.79
C LYS A 57 -0.48 -16.58 -7.11
N SER A 58 -1.80 -16.73 -7.00
CA SER A 58 -2.41 -17.91 -6.38
C SER A 58 -2.10 -19.19 -7.16
N SER A 59 -2.17 -19.13 -8.49
CA SER A 59 -1.83 -20.26 -9.37
C SER A 59 -0.36 -20.64 -9.25
N VAL A 60 0.54 -19.65 -9.20
CA VAL A 60 1.98 -19.85 -8.98
C VAL A 60 2.25 -20.52 -7.63
N SER A 61 1.69 -19.99 -6.53
CA SER A 61 1.89 -20.57 -5.19
C SER A 61 1.41 -22.01 -5.10
N TYR A 62 0.30 -22.34 -5.77
CA TYR A 62 -0.22 -23.71 -5.82
C TYR A 62 0.72 -24.65 -6.58
N LEU A 63 1.28 -24.19 -7.71
CA LEU A 63 2.25 -24.97 -8.50
C LEU A 63 3.59 -25.14 -7.76
N GLU A 64 4.02 -24.15 -6.97
CA GLU A 64 5.23 -24.26 -6.14
C GLU A 64 5.05 -25.23 -4.95
N GLN A 65 3.84 -25.29 -4.37
CA GLN A 65 3.51 -26.22 -3.29
C GLN A 65 3.31 -27.65 -3.80
N GLY A 66 2.70 -27.80 -4.98
CA GLY A 66 2.55 -29.08 -5.67
C GLY A 66 3.87 -29.52 -6.30
N ARG A 67 4.78 -30.10 -5.51
CA ARG A 67 6.00 -30.78 -6.02
C ARG A 67 5.64 -31.81 -7.08
N ASN A 68 5.69 -31.43 -8.37
CA ASN A 68 5.51 -32.33 -9.49
C ASN A 68 6.87 -32.63 -10.17
N PRO A 69 7.24 -33.89 -10.42
CA PRO A 69 8.48 -34.28 -11.11
C PRO A 69 8.66 -33.81 -12.57
N TYR A 70 7.63 -33.29 -13.24
CA TYR A 70 7.68 -32.87 -14.64
C TYR A 70 7.80 -31.36 -14.86
N TYR A 71 7.76 -30.55 -13.80
CA TYR A 71 7.83 -29.09 -13.89
C TYR A 71 8.90 -28.54 -12.94
N THR A 72 10.03 -28.11 -13.50
CA THR A 72 11.20 -27.73 -12.71
C THR A 72 11.10 -26.31 -12.15
N THR A 73 10.62 -25.33 -12.93
CA THR A 73 10.62 -23.90 -12.52
C THR A 73 9.68 -23.06 -13.39
N ILE A 74 9.03 -22.04 -12.81
CA ILE A 74 8.19 -21.05 -13.51
C ILE A 74 8.93 -20.38 -14.67
N ASP A 75 10.24 -20.17 -14.55
CA ASP A 75 11.10 -19.64 -15.61
C ASP A 75 11.08 -20.52 -16.88
N SER A 76 11.11 -21.85 -16.74
CA SER A 76 11.05 -22.78 -17.88
C SER A 76 9.72 -22.72 -18.64
N PHE A 77 8.63 -22.36 -17.95
CA PHE A 77 7.33 -22.13 -18.56
C PHE A 77 7.26 -20.79 -19.27
N TRP A 78 7.89 -19.76 -18.70
CA TRP A 78 8.05 -18.48 -19.38
C TRP A 78 8.89 -18.60 -20.65
N GLU A 79 9.94 -19.44 -20.65
CA GLU A 79 10.74 -19.70 -21.85
C GLU A 79 9.95 -20.46 -22.93
N ASN A 80 9.21 -21.50 -22.57
CA ASN A 80 8.48 -22.32 -23.54
C ASN A 80 7.16 -21.67 -24.03
N TYR A 81 6.40 -21.06 -23.12
CA TYR A 81 5.05 -20.56 -23.41
C TYR A 81 4.94 -19.04 -23.30
N GLY A 82 5.75 -18.41 -22.46
CA GLY A 82 5.74 -16.97 -22.18
C GLY A 82 6.52 -16.09 -23.17
N SER A 83 7.32 -16.67 -24.07
CA SER A 83 8.15 -15.91 -25.04
C SER A 83 7.34 -14.96 -25.95
N LYS A 84 6.04 -15.25 -26.17
CA LYS A 84 5.14 -14.43 -27.01
C LYS A 84 4.44 -13.29 -26.24
N CYS A 85 4.63 -13.19 -24.92
CA CYS A 85 3.92 -12.24 -24.06
C CYS A 85 4.88 -11.35 -23.24
N PRO A 86 5.65 -10.46 -23.91
CA PRO A 86 6.63 -9.61 -23.23
C PRO A 86 5.98 -8.54 -22.34
N ALA A 87 4.78 -8.04 -22.70
CA ALA A 87 4.10 -7.01 -21.91
C ALA A 87 3.56 -7.60 -20.60
N ALA A 88 2.99 -8.81 -20.66
CA ALA A 88 2.58 -9.53 -19.47
C ALA A 88 3.77 -9.83 -18.54
N ARG A 89 4.93 -10.23 -19.09
CA ARG A 89 6.14 -10.48 -18.30
C ARG A 89 6.59 -9.23 -17.54
N ALA A 90 6.68 -8.09 -18.23
CA ALA A 90 7.07 -6.82 -17.62
C ALA A 90 6.08 -6.42 -16.52
N ARG A 91 4.77 -6.58 -16.76
CA ARG A 91 3.73 -6.22 -15.78
C ARG A 91 3.71 -7.15 -14.57
N ILE A 92 3.95 -8.44 -14.77
CA ILE A 92 4.05 -9.42 -13.67
C ILE A 92 5.31 -9.17 -12.84
N GLN A 93 6.45 -8.87 -13.46
CA GLN A 93 7.68 -8.50 -12.74
C GLN A 93 7.48 -7.21 -11.93
N LEU A 94 6.81 -6.19 -12.50
CA LEU A 94 6.46 -4.98 -11.78
C LEU A 94 5.48 -5.24 -10.62
N GLY A 95 4.40 -5.98 -10.89
CA GLY A 95 3.35 -6.35 -9.92
C GLY A 95 3.79 -7.32 -8.80
N LEU A 96 4.93 -8.00 -8.98
CA LEU A 96 5.59 -8.83 -7.97
C LEU A 96 6.55 -8.00 -7.10
N SER A 97 7.20 -6.98 -7.66
CA SER A 97 7.94 -5.96 -6.89
C SER A 97 7.00 -5.04 -6.09
N ASP A 98 5.76 -4.89 -6.55
CA ASP A 98 4.66 -4.14 -5.91
C ASP A 98 4.10 -4.80 -4.62
N LYS A 99 4.86 -5.70 -3.98
CA LYS A 99 4.54 -6.27 -2.66
C LYS A 99 4.47 -5.21 -1.54
N ASN A 100 4.85 -3.96 -1.80
CA ASN A 100 4.66 -2.83 -0.89
C ASN A 100 3.56 -1.85 -1.32
N GLN A 101 2.89 -2.09 -2.46
CA GLN A 101 1.89 -1.19 -3.03
C GLN A 101 0.60 -1.93 -3.37
N GLN A 102 0.20 -2.86 -2.49
CA GLN A 102 -1.21 -3.23 -2.38
C GLN A 102 -2.00 -1.99 -1.92
N GLN A 103 -2.52 -1.26 -2.90
CA GLN A 103 -3.87 -0.71 -2.85
C GLN A 103 -4.13 0.29 -1.70
N LYS A 104 -3.29 1.35 -1.63
CA LYS A 104 -3.42 2.42 -0.63
C LYS A 104 -3.14 3.85 -1.15
N ASP A 105 -3.13 4.08 -2.47
CA ASP A 105 -2.64 5.39 -2.96
C ASP A 105 -3.71 6.48 -3.21
N GLY A 106 -4.99 6.11 -3.27
CA GLY A 106 -6.10 7.08 -3.36
C GLY A 106 -6.90 7.19 -2.07
N HIS A 107 -7.57 6.12 -1.68
CA HIS A 107 -8.48 6.15 -0.52
C HIS A 107 -7.73 6.25 0.81
N THR A 108 -6.66 5.49 1.02
CA THR A 108 -6.01 5.52 2.33
C THR A 108 -5.10 6.70 2.54
N ASN A 109 -4.59 7.36 1.49
CA ASN A 109 -3.98 8.67 1.69
C ASN A 109 -5.03 9.66 2.19
N THR A 110 -6.24 9.68 1.61
CA THR A 110 -7.34 10.52 2.13
C THR A 110 -7.78 10.11 3.53
N THR A 111 -7.96 8.81 3.81
CA THR A 111 -8.31 8.32 5.16
C THR A 111 -7.21 8.64 6.17
N LEU A 112 -5.93 8.48 5.81
CA LEU A 112 -4.79 8.79 6.68
C LEU A 112 -4.67 10.29 6.93
N VAL A 113 -4.93 11.11 5.91
CA VAL A 113 -5.00 12.57 6.05
C VAL A 113 -6.10 12.98 7.02
N LEU A 114 -7.28 12.38 6.90
CA LEU A 114 -8.40 12.60 7.81
C LEU A 114 -8.07 12.14 9.24
N GLU A 115 -7.48 10.95 9.40
CA GLU A 115 -7.02 10.44 10.70
C GLU A 115 -5.99 11.38 11.34
N CYS A 116 -4.96 11.81 10.58
CA CYS A 116 -3.97 12.77 11.08
C CYS A 116 -4.61 14.10 11.48
N GLY A 117 -5.51 14.63 10.65
CA GLY A 117 -6.26 15.85 10.95
C GLY A 117 -7.11 15.69 12.22
N GLN A 118 -7.76 14.55 12.39
CA GLN A 118 -8.53 14.24 13.59
C GLN A 118 -7.64 14.20 14.85
N TYR A 119 -6.46 13.57 14.78
CA TYR A 119 -5.52 13.56 15.91
C TYR A 119 -5.02 14.96 16.26
N PHE A 120 -4.70 15.80 15.27
CA PHE A 120 -4.34 17.20 15.51
C PHE A 120 -5.45 17.95 16.23
N ILE A 121 -6.70 17.87 15.74
CA ILE A 121 -7.85 18.55 16.34
C ILE A 121 -8.09 18.03 17.76
N THR A 122 -8.06 16.72 17.94
CA THR A 122 -8.31 16.08 19.25
C THR A 122 -7.24 16.49 20.27
N LEU A 123 -5.95 16.49 19.88
CA LEU A 123 -4.86 16.97 20.74
C LEU A 123 -5.03 18.44 21.11
N MET A 124 -5.32 19.29 20.13
CA MET A 124 -5.55 20.72 20.37
C MET A 124 -6.74 20.97 21.30
N ASP A 125 -7.84 20.25 21.12
CA ASP A 125 -9.03 20.35 21.95
C ASP A 125 -8.77 19.83 23.37
N SER A 126 -8.06 18.71 23.53
CA SER A 126 -7.63 18.22 24.85
C SER A 126 -6.82 19.27 25.62
N LEU A 127 -5.87 19.94 24.97
CA LEU A 127 -5.10 21.01 25.62
C LEU A 127 -5.97 22.22 25.98
N LYS A 128 -6.93 22.60 25.12
CA LYS A 128 -7.88 23.69 25.40
C LYS A 128 -8.83 23.38 26.55
N LEU A 129 -9.20 22.11 26.71
CA LEU A 129 -10.04 21.61 27.80
C LEU A 129 -9.26 21.34 29.10
N GLN A 130 -7.98 21.73 29.16
CA GLN A 130 -7.07 21.47 30.30
C GLN A 130 -6.91 19.98 30.64
N GLN A 131 -7.10 19.09 29.65
CA GLN A 131 -6.78 17.68 29.77
C GLN A 131 -5.28 17.49 29.47
N THR A 132 -4.46 17.72 30.49
CA THR A 132 -2.99 17.77 30.40
C THR A 132 -2.29 16.49 30.84
N ALA A 133 -3.05 15.40 31.04
CA ALA A 133 -2.52 14.11 31.44
C ALA A 133 -1.58 13.53 30.37
N VAL A 134 -0.37 13.15 30.77
CA VAL A 134 0.69 12.71 29.87
C VAL A 134 0.33 11.41 29.14
N ASP A 135 -0.33 10.45 29.80
CA ASP A 135 -0.75 9.19 29.18
C ASP A 135 -1.70 9.39 27.99
N GLN A 136 -2.67 10.30 28.12
CA GLN A 136 -3.63 10.61 27.07
C GLN A 136 -2.97 11.36 25.91
N LEU A 137 -2.19 12.40 26.23
CA LEU A 137 -1.53 13.21 25.21
C LEU A 137 -0.44 12.44 24.48
N TYR A 138 0.30 11.58 25.18
CA TYR A 138 1.31 10.71 24.59
C TYR A 138 0.69 9.74 23.59
N THR A 139 -0.42 9.09 23.96
CA THR A 139 -1.13 8.13 23.07
C THR A 139 -1.56 8.82 21.78
N LEU A 140 -2.25 9.96 21.90
CA LEU A 140 -2.70 10.73 20.74
C LEU A 140 -1.55 11.26 19.87
N LEU A 141 -0.46 11.72 20.50
CA LEU A 141 0.73 12.20 19.78
C LEU A 141 1.47 11.06 19.07
N ALA A 142 1.55 9.87 19.68
CA ALA A 142 2.16 8.70 19.08
C ALA A 142 1.37 8.24 17.83
N ASP A 143 0.05 8.20 17.92
CA ASP A 143 -0.83 7.88 16.80
C ASP A 143 -0.71 8.90 15.66
N LEU A 144 -0.64 10.19 16.00
CA LEU A 144 -0.38 11.26 15.03
C LEU A 144 0.96 11.06 14.31
N ILE A 145 2.04 10.84 15.06
CA ILE A 145 3.39 10.63 14.49
C ILE A 145 3.41 9.40 13.58
N GLN A 146 2.75 8.31 13.98
CA GLN A 146 2.64 7.12 13.15
C GLN A 146 1.85 7.39 11.87
N GLY A 147 0.74 8.14 11.95
CA GLY A 147 -0.04 8.58 10.80
C GLY A 147 0.81 9.41 9.81
N LEU A 148 1.56 10.39 10.32
CA LEU A 148 2.44 11.25 9.54
C LEU A 148 3.59 10.47 8.87
N LYS A 149 4.18 9.49 9.56
CA LYS A 149 5.19 8.59 8.97
C LYS A 149 4.62 7.80 7.79
N ARG A 150 3.39 7.28 7.94
CA ARG A 150 2.71 6.52 6.89
C ARG A 150 2.33 7.39 5.69
N LEU A 151 2.13 8.69 5.91
CA LEU A 151 1.87 9.67 4.85
C LEU A 151 3.15 10.11 4.10
N GLY A 152 4.34 9.81 4.64
CA GLY A 152 5.61 10.26 4.06
C GLY A 152 6.01 11.68 4.46
N ALA A 153 5.40 12.25 5.50
CA ALA A 153 5.69 13.60 5.98
C ALA A 153 6.91 13.66 6.93
N PHE A 154 7.79 12.65 6.93
CA PHE A 154 8.87 12.52 7.90
C PHE A 154 10.03 13.51 7.69
N ASP A 155 10.20 14.03 6.46
CA ASP A 155 11.23 15.03 6.13
C ASP A 155 10.82 16.46 6.49
N GLN A 156 9.61 16.65 7.04
CA GLN A 156 9.07 17.98 7.30
C GLN A 156 9.49 18.52 8.67
N ASP A 157 9.82 19.82 8.76
CA ASP A 157 10.22 20.46 10.01
C ASP A 157 9.18 20.31 11.12
N PHE A 158 7.89 20.36 10.78
CA PHE A 158 6.81 20.21 11.76
C PHE A 158 6.80 18.81 12.39
N PHE A 159 7.17 17.78 11.63
CA PHE A 159 7.26 16.41 12.12
C PHE A 159 8.38 16.27 13.16
N HIS A 160 9.54 16.89 12.91
CA HIS A 160 10.64 16.92 13.88
C HIS A 160 10.25 17.63 15.18
N ARG A 161 9.49 18.73 15.12
CA ARG A 161 9.01 19.42 16.33
C ARG A 161 8.05 18.56 17.16
N LEU A 162 7.18 17.78 16.50
CA LEU A 162 6.29 16.83 17.19
C LEU A 162 7.08 15.69 17.84
N LEU A 163 8.15 15.21 17.20
CA LEU A 163 9.04 14.21 17.78
C LEU A 163 9.74 14.71 19.04
N VAL A 164 10.24 15.95 19.05
CA VAL A 164 10.84 16.55 20.25
C VAL A 164 9.84 16.60 21.41
N TRP A 165 8.58 16.93 21.13
CA TRP A 165 7.53 16.86 22.16
C TRP A 165 7.23 15.44 22.61
N LYS A 166 7.23 14.47 21.69
CA LYS A 166 7.09 13.05 22.05
C LYS A 166 8.22 12.60 22.98
N GLU A 167 9.47 12.98 22.69
CA GLU A 167 10.62 12.69 23.54
C GLU A 167 10.49 13.36 24.92
N LYS A 168 10.02 14.61 24.96
CA LYS A 168 9.74 15.31 26.22
C LYS A 168 8.67 14.58 27.05
N LEU A 169 7.58 14.12 26.43
CA LEU A 169 6.55 13.34 27.12
C LEU A 169 7.05 11.96 27.57
N ASP A 170 7.98 11.36 26.83
CA ASP A 170 8.62 10.07 27.19
C ASP A 170 9.47 10.17 28.47
N THR A 171 10.03 11.35 28.76
CA THR A 171 10.77 11.60 30.00
C THR A 171 9.89 11.79 31.24
N MET A 172 8.59 12.00 31.06
CA MET A 172 7.61 12.20 32.13
C MET A 172 6.92 10.87 32.47
N LYS A 173 6.36 10.74 33.68
CA LYS A 173 5.56 9.55 34.00
C LYS A 173 4.19 9.68 33.36
N ALA A 174 3.59 8.54 33.04
CA ALA A 174 2.22 8.49 32.52
C ALA A 174 1.18 9.17 33.43
N SER A 175 1.43 9.20 34.74
CA SER A 175 0.58 9.86 35.75
C SER A 175 0.81 11.36 35.90
N ASP A 176 1.84 11.91 35.26
CA ASP A 176 2.17 13.32 35.38
C ASP A 176 1.27 14.16 34.46
N GLU A 177 1.14 15.45 34.78
CA GLU A 177 0.39 16.42 33.99
C GLU A 177 1.35 17.50 33.46
N LEU A 178 1.09 18.02 32.26
CA LEU A 178 1.83 19.16 31.74
C LEU A 178 1.51 20.43 32.52
N ASN A 179 2.56 21.18 32.86
CA ASN A 179 2.44 22.51 33.44
C ASN A 179 1.84 23.49 32.44
N GLU A 180 1.19 24.56 32.93
CA GLU A 180 0.52 25.57 32.08
C GLU A 180 1.43 26.17 31.00
N ARG A 181 2.72 26.37 31.32
CA ARG A 181 3.72 26.85 30.36
C ARG A 181 3.95 25.84 29.22
N ASP A 182 4.14 24.57 29.57
CA ASP A 182 4.39 23.50 28.58
C ASP A 182 3.13 23.24 27.75
N THR A 183 1.94 23.30 28.36
CA THR A 183 0.66 23.19 27.67
C THR A 183 0.49 24.27 26.60
N ARG A 184 0.82 25.53 26.92
CA ARG A 184 0.76 26.64 25.95
C ARG A 184 1.77 26.48 24.83
N GLU A 185 2.99 26.04 25.15
CA GLU A 185 4.04 25.81 24.16
C GLU A 185 3.69 24.64 23.23
N PHE A 186 3.17 23.54 23.78
CA PHE A 186 2.74 22.39 23.01
C PHE A 186 1.54 22.72 22.11
N ALA A 187 0.55 23.47 22.61
CA ALA A 187 -0.57 23.94 21.82
C ALA A 187 -0.12 24.79 20.63
N PHE A 188 0.84 25.70 20.84
CA PHE A 188 1.42 26.50 19.75
C PHE A 188 2.13 25.62 18.70
N VAL A 189 2.91 24.63 19.13
CA VAL A 189 3.57 23.70 18.20
C VAL A 189 2.56 22.89 17.40
N LEU A 190 1.46 22.45 18.01
CA LEU A 190 0.38 21.74 17.33
C LEU A 190 -0.33 22.63 16.30
N GLU A 191 -0.63 23.89 16.64
CA GLU A 191 -1.25 24.85 15.72
C GLU A 191 -0.36 25.13 14.51
N CYS A 192 0.92 25.45 14.73
CA CYS A 192 1.88 25.61 13.64
C CYS A 192 2.04 24.32 12.83
N GLY A 193 2.07 23.17 13.50
CA GLY A 193 2.19 21.86 12.86
C GLY A 193 0.99 21.54 11.96
N TYR A 194 -0.23 21.85 12.41
CA TYR A 194 -1.44 21.65 11.63
C TYR A 194 -1.49 22.56 10.40
N GLN A 195 -1.10 23.83 10.52
CA GLN A 195 -1.01 24.74 9.38
C GLN A 195 0.03 24.28 8.36
N ALA A 196 1.21 23.86 8.82
CA ALA A 196 2.27 23.33 7.95
C ALA A 196 1.83 22.01 7.27
N PHE A 197 1.13 21.14 8.00
CA PHE A 197 0.54 19.93 7.46
C PHE A 197 -0.47 20.24 6.35
N TYR A 198 -1.37 21.19 6.55
CA TYR A 198 -2.34 21.59 5.52
C TYR A 198 -1.65 22.18 4.27
N ALA A 199 -0.60 22.97 4.45
CA ALA A 199 0.21 23.50 3.35
C ALA A 199 0.91 22.38 2.57
N TYR A 200 1.49 21.40 3.28
CA TYR A 200 2.11 20.21 2.68
C TYR A 200 1.12 19.39 1.84
N LEU A 201 -0.10 19.16 2.34
CA LEU A 201 -1.14 18.47 1.58
C LEU A 201 -1.56 19.24 0.33
N SER A 202 -1.64 20.56 0.42
CA SER A 202 -1.97 21.41 -0.72
C SER A 202 -0.90 21.30 -1.80
N ASP A 203 0.38 21.25 -1.43
CA ASP A 203 1.50 21.10 -2.37
C ASP A 203 1.59 19.71 -3.02
N ILE A 204 1.23 18.65 -2.28
CA ILE A 204 1.10 17.30 -2.87
C ILE A 204 -0.02 17.24 -3.92
N SER A 205 -1.12 17.96 -3.67
CA SER A 205 -2.26 17.97 -4.60
C SER A 205 -1.94 18.68 -5.91
N THR A 206 -1.13 19.74 -5.87
CA THR A 206 -0.71 20.49 -7.07
C THR A 206 0.34 19.73 -7.88
N THR A 207 1.24 18.98 -7.23
CA THR A 207 2.22 18.14 -7.93
C THR A 207 1.57 16.98 -8.69
N LYS A 208 0.54 16.33 -8.12
CA LYS A 208 -0.23 15.28 -8.82
C LYS A 208 -1.03 15.77 -10.03
N THR A 209 -1.33 17.07 -10.13
CA THR A 209 -2.11 17.63 -11.25
C THR A 209 -1.22 18.00 -12.45
N ARG A 210 0.11 18.00 -12.27
CA ARG A 210 1.09 18.42 -13.29
C ARG A 210 1.86 17.26 -13.94
N SER A 211 1.71 16.03 -13.43
CA SER A 211 2.26 14.79 -14.00
C SER A 211 1.21 14.04 -14.80
#